data_AF-A8DW22-F1
#
_entry.id   AF-A8DW22-F1
#
_cell.length_a   1.000
_cell.length_b   1.000
_cell.length_c   1.000
_cell.angle_alpha   90.00
_cell.angle_beta   90.00
_cell.angle_gamma   90.00
#
_symmetry.space_group_name_H-M   'P 1'
#
loop_
_entity.id
_entity.type
_entity.pdbx_description
1 polymer ?
#
loop_
_entity_poly.entity_id
_entity_poly.type
_entity_poly.pdbx_seq_one_letter_code
_entity_poly.pdbx_strand_id
1 'polypeptide(L)'
;MTWNSFCSDVPHVPLAKVREAHLVSYNPDRDLLPLVLGQCRYSFKVAQGAHVTYDWVGMERQVIDRFIRGRALIDFKEDRYIQMSTVSADSVLTSLRDKIPQ
;
A
#
# COMPACT_ATOMS: atom_id res chain seq x y z
N MET A 1 -4.47 8.71 -16.90
CA MET A 1 -3.77 9.17 -15.68
C MET A 1 -2.91 8.02 -15.21
N THR A 2 -1.59 8.14 -15.30
CA THR A 2 -0.64 7.06 -14.98
C THR A 2 -0.33 7.04 -13.48
N TRP A 3 -0.24 5.85 -12.89
CA TRP A 3 0.05 5.63 -11.46
C TRP A 3 1.27 6.43 -10.94
N ASN A 4 2.28 6.64 -11.79
CA ASN A 4 3.52 7.34 -11.42
C ASN A 4 3.32 8.79 -10.96
N SER A 5 2.25 9.47 -11.38
CA SER A 5 1.99 10.86 -10.98
C SER A 5 1.34 10.99 -9.59
N PHE A 6 0.92 9.88 -8.98
CA PHE A 6 0.22 9.86 -7.70
C PHE A 6 1.19 9.74 -6.49
N CYS A 7 2.42 9.26 -6.73
CA CYS A 7 3.37 8.91 -5.66
C CYS A 7 4.46 9.95 -5.38
N SER A 8 4.52 11.08 -6.10
CA SER A 8 5.67 11.99 -6.04
C SER A 8 5.81 12.78 -4.73
N ASP A 9 4.72 12.94 -3.97
CA ASP A 9 4.65 13.72 -2.71
C ASP A 9 4.03 12.90 -1.54
N VAL A 10 4.11 11.57 -1.63
CA VAL A 10 3.51 10.71 -0.60
C VAL A 10 4.47 10.56 0.57
N PRO A 11 4.04 10.84 1.83
CA PRO A 11 4.92 10.68 2.99
C PRO A 11 5.34 9.22 3.15
N HIS A 12 6.62 8.99 3.45
CA HIS A 12 7.16 7.68 3.74
C HIS A 12 7.23 7.45 5.25
N VAL A 13 6.74 6.30 5.72
CA VAL A 13 6.73 5.93 7.14
C VAL A 13 7.47 4.60 7.31
N PRO A 14 8.51 4.53 8.17
CA PRO A 14 9.18 3.28 8.46
C PRO A 14 8.25 2.34 9.23
N LEU A 15 8.39 1.03 9.00
CA LEU A 15 7.57 -0.01 9.64
C LEU A 15 7.44 0.17 11.17
N ALA A 16 8.54 0.51 11.85
CA ALA A 16 8.59 0.73 13.30
C ALA A 16 7.71 1.89 13.81
N LYS A 17 7.26 2.80 12.94
CA LYS A 17 6.41 3.95 13.27
C LYS A 17 5.04 3.91 12.59
N VAL A 18 4.66 2.76 12.02
CA VAL A 18 3.34 2.57 11.41
C VAL A 18 2.25 2.65 12.50
N ARG A 19 1.17 3.36 12.17
CA ARG A 19 -0.03 3.50 12.99
C ARG A 19 -1.22 3.06 12.15
N GLU A 20 -2.35 2.75 12.78
CA GLU A 20 -3.57 2.32 12.08
C GLU A 20 -4.01 3.29 10.97
N ALA A 21 -3.82 4.60 11.17
CA ALA A 21 -4.13 5.62 10.17
C ALA A 21 -3.32 5.50 8.86
N HIS A 22 -2.16 4.82 8.88
CA HIS A 22 -1.36 4.56 7.69
C HIS A 22 -1.80 3.28 6.97
N LEU A 23 -2.58 2.42 7.63
CA LEU A 23 -3.06 1.16 7.07
C LEU A 23 -4.37 1.39 6.31
N VAL A 24 -4.55 0.60 5.25
CA VAL A 24 -5.83 0.56 4.53
C VAL A 24 -6.72 -0.46 5.24
N SER A 25 -7.61 0.04 6.10
CA SER A 25 -8.65 -0.75 6.76
C SER A 25 -10.04 -0.32 6.28
N TYR A 26 -10.89 -1.28 5.94
CA TYR A 26 -12.28 -1.03 5.54
C TYR A 26 -13.19 -2.16 6.03
N ASN A 27 -14.47 -1.83 6.22
CA ASN A 27 -15.52 -2.80 6.50
C ASN A 27 -16.23 -3.16 5.18
N PRO A 28 -16.31 -4.44 4.79
CA PRO A 28 -16.89 -4.84 3.51
C PRO A 28 -18.37 -4.45 3.37
N ASP A 29 -19.16 -4.58 4.43
CA ASP A 29 -20.60 -4.32 4.38
C ASP A 29 -20.94 -2.83 4.47
N ARG A 30 -20.14 -2.07 5.24
CA ARG A 30 -20.40 -0.64 5.46
C ARG A 30 -19.74 0.26 4.43
N ASP A 31 -18.58 -0.14 3.91
CA ASP A 31 -17.77 0.74 3.07
C ASP A 31 -17.75 0.27 1.61
N LEU A 32 -17.59 -1.04 1.36
CA LEU A 32 -17.50 -1.58 -0.01
C LEU A 32 -18.87 -1.82 -0.65
N LEU A 33 -19.81 -2.44 0.07
CA LEU A 33 -21.14 -2.74 -0.44
C LEU A 33 -21.87 -1.50 -1.01
N PRO A 34 -21.96 -0.36 -0.30
CA PRO A 34 -22.60 0.83 -0.87
C PRO A 34 -21.83 1.40 -2.07
N LEU A 35 -20.50 1.23 -2.12
CA LEU A 35 -19.67 1.66 -3.24
C LEU A 35 -19.99 0.84 -4.49
N VAL A 36 -20.07 -0.48 -4.36
CA VAL A 36 -20.43 -1.40 -5.45
C VAL A 36 -21.85 -1.14 -5.94
N LEU A 37 -22.82 -1.04 -5.01
CA LEU A 37 -24.21 -0.78 -5.34
C LEU A 37 -24.43 0.59 -6.01
N GLY A 38 -23.64 1.61 -5.62
CA GLY A 38 -23.68 2.93 -6.24
C GLY A 38 -23.15 2.97 -7.67
N GLN A 39 -22.34 1.98 -8.08
CA GLN A 39 -21.83 1.85 -9.45
C GLN A 39 -22.66 0.89 -10.32
N CYS A 40 -23.69 0.25 -9.75
CA CYS A 40 -24.65 -0.57 -10.49
C CYS A 40 -25.54 0.32 -11.37
N ARG A 41 -25.44 0.16 -12.68
CA ARG A 41 -26.34 0.76 -13.66
C ARG A 41 -27.34 -0.29 -14.13
N TYR A 42 -28.57 -0.12 -13.68
CA TYR A 42 -29.71 -0.92 -14.13
C TYR A 42 -30.23 -0.36 -15.44
N SER A 43 -30.19 -1.18 -16.48
CA SER A 43 -30.86 -0.89 -17.74
C SER A 43 -31.97 -1.91 -17.95
N PHE A 44 -33.14 -1.42 -18.34
CA PHE A 44 -34.29 -2.27 -18.67
C PHE A 44 -34.65 -2.03 -20.12
N LYS A 45 -34.50 -3.06 -20.95
CA LYS A 45 -34.93 -3.02 -22.35
C LYS A 45 -36.15 -3.92 -22.50
N VAL A 46 -37.26 -3.32 -22.92
CA VAL A 46 -38.47 -4.05 -23.28
C VAL A 46 -38.09 -5.07 -24.37
N ALA A 47 -38.40 -6.35 -24.12
CA ALA A 47 -38.00 -7.55 -24.88
C ALA A 47 -36.63 -8.21 -24.58
N GLN A 48 -35.70 -7.58 -23.86
CA GLN A 48 -34.38 -8.18 -23.53
C GLN A 48 -34.14 -8.40 -22.02
N GLY A 49 -35.05 -7.92 -21.16
CA GLY A 49 -35.00 -8.12 -19.72
C GLY A 49 -34.15 -7.09 -18.97
N ALA A 50 -33.87 -7.37 -17.69
CA ALA A 50 -33.06 -6.52 -16.83
C ALA A 50 -31.57 -6.80 -17.04
N HIS A 51 -30.81 -5.78 -17.41
CA HIS A 51 -29.38 -5.86 -17.62
C HIS A 51 -28.66 -4.96 -16.61
N VAL A 52 -27.84 -5.58 -15.76
CA VAL A 52 -27.01 -4.90 -14.77
C VAL A 52 -25.62 -4.69 -15.36
N THR A 53 -25.19 -3.43 -15.41
CA THR A 53 -23.84 -3.06 -15.83
C THR A 53 -23.13 -2.34 -14.69
N TYR A 54 -21.81 -2.50 -14.61
CA TYR A 54 -20.99 -1.85 -13.61
C TYR A 54 -20.06 -0.85 -14.28
N ASP A 55 -19.97 0.35 -13.73
CA ASP A 55 -18.97 1.32 -14.13
C ASP A 55 -17.66 1.07 -13.36
N TRP A 56 -16.81 0.22 -13.94
CA TRP A 56 -15.51 -0.15 -13.34
C TRP A 56 -14.57 1.03 -13.18
N VAL A 57 -14.61 2.00 -14.10
CA VAL A 57 -13.73 3.16 -14.08
C VAL A 57 -14.14 4.11 -12.95
N GLY A 58 -15.44 4.33 -12.78
CA GLY A 58 -15.99 5.06 -11.64
C GLY A 58 -15.68 4.37 -10.31
N MET A 59 -15.85 3.05 -10.27
CA MET A 59 -15.55 2.23 -9.08
C MET A 59 -14.08 2.30 -8.68
N GLU A 60 -13.15 2.08 -9.62
CA GLU A 60 -11.71 2.17 -9.38
C GLU A 60 -11.33 3.54 -8.82
N ARG A 61 -11.85 4.62 -9.41
CA ARG A 61 -11.58 5.98 -8.95
C ARG A 61 -12.06 6.23 -7.52
N GLN A 62 -13.26 5.76 -7.17
CA GLN A 62 -13.80 5.92 -5.82
C GLN A 62 -13.02 5.11 -4.79
N VAL A 63 -12.59 3.90 -5.14
CA VAL A 63 -11.75 3.07 -4.27
C VAL A 63 -10.41 3.74 -4.02
N ILE A 64 -9.75 4.22 -5.08
CA ILE A 64 -8.48 4.93 -4.96
C ILE A 64 -8.64 6.19 -4.10
N ASP A 65 -9.66 7.00 -4.35
CA ASP A 65 -9.84 8.29 -3.67
C ASP A 65 -10.19 8.12 -2.18
N ARG A 66 -11.00 7.11 -1.82
CA ARG A 66 -11.39 6.87 -0.41
C ARG A 66 -10.35 6.13 0.41
N PHE A 67 -9.69 5.13 -0.16
CA PHE A 67 -8.89 4.18 0.63
C PHE A 67 -7.39 4.37 0.46
N ILE A 68 -6.95 4.78 -0.73
CA ILE A 68 -5.52 4.78 -1.09
C ILE A 68 -4.95 6.19 -1.05
N ARG A 69 -5.73 7.19 -1.46
CA ARG A 69 -5.28 8.58 -1.54
C ARG A 69 -4.99 9.16 -0.15
N GLY A 70 -3.84 9.81 -0.04
CA GLY A 70 -3.38 10.43 1.22
C GLY A 70 -2.82 9.43 2.25
N ARG A 71 -2.72 8.14 1.91
CA ARG A 71 -2.00 7.16 2.74
C ARG A 71 -0.50 7.26 2.51
N ALA A 72 0.26 7.11 3.59
CA ALA A 72 1.70 7.07 3.54
C ALA A 72 2.21 5.77 2.89
N LEU A 73 3.33 5.83 2.18
CA LEU A 73 4.05 4.64 1.75
C LEU A 73 4.80 4.06 2.94
N ILE A 74 4.66 2.75 3.17
CA ILE A 74 5.33 2.06 4.27
C ILE A 74 6.67 1.55 3.77
N ASP A 75 7.75 2.05 4.37
CA ASP A 75 9.09 1.57 4.10
C ASP A 75 9.35 0.31 4.92
N PHE A 76 9.29 -0.83 4.23
CA PHE A 76 9.70 -2.13 4.77
C PHE A 76 11.23 -2.23 4.72
N LYS A 77 11.91 -1.55 5.64
CA LYS A 77 13.29 -1.90 5.95
C LYS A 77 13.23 -3.15 6.82
N GLU A 78 13.73 -4.27 6.31
CA GLU A 78 13.96 -5.46 7.12
C GLU A 78 14.81 -5.04 8.33
N ASP A 79 14.26 -5.22 9.53
CA ASP A 79 15.06 -5.15 10.74
C ASP A 79 16.11 -6.23 10.60
N ARG A 80 17.34 -5.83 10.26
CA ARG A 80 18.47 -6.75 10.16
C ARG A 80 18.64 -7.41 11.51
N TYR A 81 18.14 -8.64 11.62
CA TYR A 81 18.37 -9.47 12.79
C TYR A 81 19.86 -9.79 12.81
N ILE A 82 20.62 -9.06 13.63
CA ILE A 82 22.03 -9.38 13.88
C ILE A 82 22.02 -10.58 14.80
N GLN A 83 22.04 -11.77 14.23
CA GLN A 83 22.26 -12.98 15.00
C GLN A 83 23.67 -12.92 15.57
N MET A 84 23.77 -12.71 16.88
CA MET A 84 25.04 -12.58 17.60
C MET A 84 25.71 -13.94 17.82
N SER A 85 25.69 -14.81 16.81
CA SER A 85 26.46 -16.04 16.81
C SER A 85 27.67 -15.85 15.90
N THR A 86 28.81 -15.64 16.57
CA THR A 86 30.18 -15.67 16.05
C THR A 86 30.50 -14.66 14.96
N VAL A 87 30.55 -13.38 15.33
CA VAL A 87 31.53 -12.51 14.68
C VAL A 87 32.90 -13.03 15.11
N SER A 88 33.58 -13.81 14.25
CA SER A 88 34.96 -14.25 14.51
C SER A 88 35.82 -13.00 14.71
N ALA A 89 36.73 -13.02 15.69
CA ALA A 89 37.65 -11.92 15.96
C ALA A 89 38.37 -11.46 14.68
N ASP A 90 38.61 -12.38 13.74
CA ASP A 90 39.26 -12.11 12.46
C ASP A 90 38.52 -11.05 11.64
N SER A 91 37.19 -11.11 11.51
CA SER A 91 36.43 -10.16 10.67
C SER A 91 36.36 -8.76 11.27
N VAL A 92 36.40 -8.67 12.61
CA VAL A 92 36.51 -7.40 13.33
C VAL A 92 37.89 -6.78 13.11
N LEU A 93 38.95 -7.59 13.19
CA LEU A 93 40.32 -7.12 13.05
C LEU A 93 40.64 -6.65 11.63
N THR A 94 40.12 -7.30 10.58
CA THR A 94 40.26 -6.79 9.20
C THR A 94 39.55 -5.45 9.02
N SER A 95 38.32 -5.33 9.55
CA SER A 95 37.55 -4.09 9.47
C SER A 95 38.19 -2.91 10.22
N LEU A 96 38.94 -3.20 11.29
CA LEU A 96 39.73 -2.20 12.02
C LEU A 96 41.01 -1.82 11.28
N ARG A 97 41.68 -2.79 10.64
CA ARG A 97 42.92 -2.56 9.90
C ARG A 97 42.72 -1.62 8.71
N ASP A 98 41.57 -1.69 8.04
CA ASP A 98 41.22 -0.80 6.94
C ASP A 98 40.89 0.64 7.40
N LYS A 99 40.57 0.83 8.67
CA LYS A 99 40.20 2.14 9.24
C LYS A 99 41.37 2.88 9.89
N ILE A 100 42.50 2.22 10.10
CA ILE A 100 43.70 2.83 10.67
C ILE A 100 44.73 2.97 9.55
N PRO A 101 45.03 4.19 9.09
CA PRO A 101 46.13 4.39 8.14
C PRO A 101 47.45 4.05 8.85
N GLN A 102 48.25 3.18 8.24
CA GLN A 102 49.60 2.82 8.69
C GLN A 102 50.63 3.81 8.18
#